data_AF-A0A1A8FRJ6-F1
#
_entry.id   AF-A0A1A8FRJ6-F1
#
_cell.length_a   1.000
_cell.length_b   1.000
_cell.length_c   1.000
_cell.angle_alpha   90.00
_cell.angle_beta   90.00
_cell.angle_gamma   90.00
#
_symmetry.space_group_name_H-M   'P 1'
#
loop_
_entity.id
_entity.type
_entity.pdbx_description
1 polymer ?
#
loop_
_entity_poly.entity_id
_entity_poly.type
_entity_poly.pdbx_seq_one_letter_code
_entity_poly.pdbx_strand_id
1 'polypeptide(L)' 'RARCIDIDECAEPVPRVSPCKNARCVNTNGSFRCLCKHGFTATRRPNVCLRRRAQ' A
#
# COMPACT_ATOMS: atom_id res chain seq x y z
N ARG A 1 -15.91 12.20 22.58
CA ARG A 1 -15.32 12.36 21.22
C ARG A 1 -14.34 11.21 21.02
N ALA A 2 -14.62 10.25 20.14
CA ALA A 2 -13.69 9.15 19.88
C ALA A 2 -12.45 9.72 19.18
N ARG A 3 -11.27 9.40 19.72
CA ARG A 3 -9.99 9.72 19.11
C ARG A 3 -9.91 8.87 17.83
N CYS A 4 -9.86 9.51 16.66
CA CYS A 4 -9.57 8.81 15.42
C CYS A 4 -8.12 8.34 15.54
N ILE A 5 -7.95 7.10 15.98
CA ILE A 5 -6.63 6.48 16.10
C ILE A 5 -6.32 5.96 14.72
N ASP A 6 -5.27 6.53 14.14
CA ASP A 6 -4.67 6.01 12.92
C ASP A 6 -4.23 4.57 13.17
N ILE A 7 -4.78 3.63 12.41
CA ILE A 7 -4.40 2.23 12.47
C ILE A 7 -3.28 2.07 11.45
N ASP A 8 -2.11 1.62 11.88
CA ASP A 8 -1.02 1.35 10.95
C ASP A 8 -1.32 0.07 10.16
N GLU A 9 -1.97 0.20 9.01
CA GLU A 9 -2.29 -0.93 8.14
C GLU A 9 -1.04 -1.56 7.51
N CYS A 10 0.14 -0.91 7.63
CA CYS A 10 1.42 -1.49 7.23
C CYS A 10 2.04 -2.38 8.33
N ALA A 11 1.76 -2.09 9.60
CA ALA A 11 2.25 -2.85 10.76
C ALA A 11 1.28 -3.96 11.19
N GLU A 12 -0.02 -3.76 10.97
CA GLU A 12 -1.03 -4.78 11.19
C GLU A 12 -1.08 -5.74 9.99
N PRO A 13 -0.88 -7.06 10.19
CA PRO A 13 -1.07 -8.04 9.13
C PRO A 13 -2.56 -8.14 8.85
N VAL A 14 -3.08 -7.27 7.97
CA VAL A 14 -4.47 -7.35 7.50
C VAL A 14 -4.66 -8.77 6.94
N PRO A 15 -5.52 -9.62 7.54
CA PRO A 15 -5.32 -11.07 7.52
C PRO A 15 -5.48 -11.77 6.16
N ARG A 16 -5.67 -11.05 5.04
CA ARG A 16 -6.01 -11.68 3.75
C ARG A 16 -5.32 -11.08 2.52
N VAL A 17 -4.72 -9.89 2.59
CA VAL A 17 -4.08 -9.24 1.42
C VAL A 17 -3.01 -8.29 1.95
N SER A 18 -1.73 -8.46 1.60
CA SER A 18 -0.74 -7.39 1.80
C SER A 18 -1.30 -6.09 1.20
N PRO A 19 -1.41 -4.99 1.97
CA PRO A 19 -2.06 -3.75 1.53
C PRO A 19 -1.40 -3.16 0.28
N CYS A 20 -0.17 -3.56 -0.03
CA CYS A 20 0.55 -3.19 -1.24
C CYS A 20 1.16 -4.42 -1.94
N LYS A 21 0.77 -4.71 -3.19
CA LYS A 21 1.40 -5.77 -4.00
C LYS A 21 2.56 -5.19 -4.81
N ASN A 22 3.77 -5.72 -4.61
CA ASN A 22 5.03 -5.21 -5.21
C ASN A 22 5.34 -3.73 -4.91
N ALA A 23 4.87 -3.24 -3.77
CA ALA A 23 5.13 -1.89 -3.27
C ALA A 23 5.59 -1.95 -1.81
N ARG A 24 6.19 -0.85 -1.36
CA ARG A 24 6.46 -0.57 0.05
C ARG A 24 5.26 0.19 0.62
N CYS A 25 4.65 -0.35 1.67
CA CYS A 25 3.60 0.33 2.41
C CYS A 25 4.22 1.47 3.23
N VAL A 26 3.60 2.64 3.22
CA VAL A 26 3.97 3.79 4.05
C VAL A 26 2.71 4.31 4.71
N ASN A 27 2.64 4.13 6.03
CA ASN A 27 1.54 4.65 6.84
C ASN A 27 1.56 6.18 6.87
N THR A 28 0.39 6.81 6.86
CA THR A 28 0.22 8.27 6.95
C THR A 28 -0.90 8.60 7.92
N ASN A 29 -0.87 9.76 8.56
CA ASN A 29 -1.90 10.08 9.54
C ASN A 29 -3.29 10.20 8.89
N GLY A 30 -4.15 9.21 9.12
CA GLY A 30 -5.50 9.05 8.59
C GLY A 30 -5.63 8.11 7.38
N SER A 31 -4.55 7.54 6.84
CA SER A 31 -4.57 6.64 5.67
C SER A 31 -3.21 5.99 5.40
N PHE A 32 -3.07 5.11 4.41
CA PHE A 32 -1.76 4.61 3.98
C PHE A 32 -1.53 4.84 2.49
N ARG A 33 -0.26 4.87 2.08
CA ARG A 33 0.14 4.94 0.67
C ARG A 33 1.08 3.81 0.27
N CYS A 34 0.91 3.28 -0.93
CA CYS A 34 1.79 2.26 -1.50
C CYS A 34 2.82 2.89 -2.44
N LEU A 35 4.10 2.82 -2.08
CA LEU A 35 5.22 3.24 -2.92
C LEU A 35 5.72 2.07 -3.76
N CYS A 36 5.45 2.10 -5.06
CA CYS A 36 5.92 1.06 -5.99
C CYS A 36 7.44 0.92 -5.95
N LYS A 37 7.92 -0.33 -5.93
CA LYS A 37 9.35 -0.62 -6.03
C LYS A 37 9.89 -0.11 -7.37
N HIS A 38 11.19 0.17 -7.43
CA HIS A 38 11.85 0.65 -8.65
C HIS A 38 11.55 -0.28 -9.84
N GLY A 39 11.08 0.30 -10.95
CA GLY A 39 10.63 -0.44 -12.14
C GLY A 39 9.17 -0.89 -12.13
N PHE A 40 8.43 -0.73 -11.03
CA PHE A 40 6.99 -0.99 -10.97
C PHE A 40 6.20 0.33 -11.08
N THR A 41 5.04 0.27 -11.72
CA THR A 41 4.16 1.43 -11.91
C THR A 41 2.87 1.23 -11.14
N ALA A 42 2.38 2.29 -10.51
CA ALA A 42 1.06 2.29 -9.90
C ALA A 42 0.01 2.04 -10.98
N THR A 43 -0.93 1.15 -10.71
CA THR A 43 -2.04 0.86 -11.64
C THR A 43 -3.28 1.64 -11.24
N ARG A 44 -4.40 1.40 -11.94
CA ARG A 44 -5.73 1.88 -11.53
C ARG A 44 -6.14 1.45 -10.12
N ARG A 45 -5.48 0.44 -9.55
CA ARG A 45 -5.66 0.03 -8.16
C ARG A 45 -4.59 0.74 -7.31
N PRO A 46 -4.97 1.54 -6.30
CA PRO A 46 -4.01 2.28 -5.45
C PRO A 46 -3.02 1.36 -4.70
N ASN A 47 -3.40 0.09 -4.56
CA ASN A 47 -2.69 -0.92 -3.77
C ASN A 47 -1.91 -1.93 -4.62
N VAL A 48 -1.91 -1.80 -5.95
CA VAL A 48 -1.28 -2.78 -6.87
C VAL A 48 -0.29 -2.09 -7.79
N CYS A 49 0.98 -2.48 -7.64
CA CYS A 49 2.06 -2.07 -8.52
C CYS A 49 2.38 -3.21 -9.50
N LEU A 50 2.28 -2.90 -10.79
CA LEU A 50 2.65 -3.84 -11.85
C LEU A 50 3.92 -3.37 -12.53
N ARG A 51 4.83 -4.31 -12.79
CA ARG A 51 5.95 -4.07 -13.70
C ARG A 51 5.34 -4.04 -15.10
N ARG A 52 5.65 -3.01 -15.89
CA ARG A 52 5.41 -3.11 -17.33
C ARG A 52 6.25 -4.29 -17.80
N ARG A 53 5.62 -5.42 -18.13
CA ARG A 53 6.34 -6.54 -18.72
C ARG A 53 6.92 -5.97 -20.02
N ALA A 54 8.25 -5.91 -20.10
CA ALA A 54 8.91 -5.86 -21.40
C ALA A 54 8.46 -7.15 -22.11
N GLN A 55 7.70 -6.98 -23.18
CA GLN A 55 7.48 -8.05 -24.15
C GLN A 55 8.82 -8.38 -24.79
#